data_AF-A0A924AXN3-F1
#
_entry.id   AF-A0A924AXN3-F1
#
_cell.length_a   1.000
_cell.length_b   1.000
_cell.length_c   1.000
_cell.angle_alpha   90.00
_cell.angle_beta   90.00
_cell.angle_gamma   90.00
#
_symmetry.space_group_name_H-M   'P 1'
#
loop_
_entity.id
_entity.type
_entity.pdbx_description
1 polymer ?
#
loop_
_entity_poly.entity_id
_entity_poly.type
_entity_poly.pdbx_seq_one_letter_code
_entity_poly.pdbx_strand_id
1 'polypeptide(L)'
;MVRFSRRIDTADNEFDGIVLVAVAVRYFTSLIAPATLGAQGMVAMVGAESTLRVEQRGDGSITAGSAASILPASAARWLGGSGNGVALINGCGAFADGAARMLGWQQSKAYPLIALVGLSHNDAVAGALDNVVKGASQVAAQKAAGEERECVPKDEHCRASKKFCATDD
;
A
#
# COMPACT_ATOMS: atom_id res chain seq x y z
N MET A 1 8.09 -7.57 -19.59
CA MET A 1 6.71 -7.46 -20.12
C MET A 1 5.95 -8.73 -19.78
N VAL A 2 4.63 -8.65 -19.66
CA VAL A 2 3.72 -9.80 -19.57
C VAL A 2 2.99 -9.92 -20.92
N ARG A 3 2.88 -11.13 -21.47
CA ARG A 3 2.24 -11.36 -22.77
C ARG A 3 0.96 -12.17 -22.59
N PHE A 4 -0.08 -11.73 -23.27
CA PHE A 4 -1.38 -12.37 -23.33
C PHE A 4 -1.60 -12.80 -24.77
N SER A 5 -2.02 -14.04 -24.97
CA SER A 5 -2.43 -14.54 -26.28
C SER A 5 -3.83 -15.11 -26.20
N ARG A 6 -4.59 -14.93 -27.28
CA ARG A 6 -5.86 -15.59 -27.49
C ARG A 6 -5.90 -16.13 -28.90
N ARG A 7 -6.29 -17.40 -29.05
CA ARG A 7 -6.60 -18.00 -30.35
C ARG A 7 -7.91 -17.40 -30.88
N ILE A 8 -7.91 -17.01 -32.15
CA ILE A 8 -9.12 -16.66 -32.88
C ILE A 8 -9.57 -17.94 -33.56
N ASP A 9 -10.87 -18.23 -33.44
CA ASP A 9 -11.50 -19.34 -34.12
C ASP A 9 -12.58 -18.79 -35.06
N THR A 10 -12.77 -19.46 -36.20
CA THR A 10 -13.89 -19.22 -37.10
C THR A 10 -15.21 -19.61 -36.42
N ALA A 11 -16.35 -19.27 -37.04
CA ALA A 11 -17.66 -19.70 -36.55
C ALA A 11 -17.79 -21.23 -36.45
N ASP A 12 -17.01 -21.96 -37.25
CA ASP A 12 -16.95 -23.42 -37.27
C ASP A 12 -15.85 -24.00 -36.36
N ASN A 13 -15.32 -23.18 -35.43
CA ASN A 13 -14.29 -23.56 -34.45
C ASN A 13 -12.91 -23.93 -35.06
N GLU A 14 -12.67 -23.58 -36.31
CA GLU A 14 -11.38 -23.75 -37.00
C GLU A 14 -10.41 -22.62 -36.62
N PHE A 15 -9.10 -22.90 -36.62
CA PHE A 15 -8.08 -21.92 -36.31
C PHE A 15 -8.05 -20.78 -37.35
N ASP A 16 -8.19 -19.54 -36.88
CA ASP A 16 -8.18 -18.32 -37.71
C ASP A 16 -7.09 -17.32 -37.30
N GLY A 17 -6.20 -17.70 -36.38
CA GLY A 17 -5.05 -16.91 -35.97
C GLY A 17 -4.88 -16.71 -34.46
N ILE A 18 -4.02 -15.77 -34.09
CA ILE A 18 -3.69 -15.44 -32.69
C ILE A 18 -3.65 -13.92 -32.51
N VAL A 19 -4.34 -13.42 -31.50
CA VAL A 19 -4.14 -12.06 -30.98
C VAL A 19 -3.07 -12.10 -29.89
N LEU A 20 -2.09 -11.22 -29.96
CA LEU A 20 -1.08 -11.03 -28.93
C LEU A 20 -1.17 -9.61 -28.35
N VAL A 21 -1.22 -9.51 -27.02
CA VAL A 21 -1.13 -8.25 -26.28
C VAL A 21 0.08 -8.32 -25.34
N ALA A 22 0.95 -7.32 -25.38
CA ALA A 22 2.10 -7.22 -24.48
C ALA A 22 1.92 -6.02 -23.55
N VAL A 23 1.90 -6.27 -22.23
CA VAL A 23 1.78 -5.23 -21.21
C VAL A 23 3.14 -5.03 -20.53
N ALA A 24 3.55 -3.76 -20.42
CA ALA A 24 4.75 -3.40 -19.68
C ALA A 24 4.56 -3.72 -18.19
N VAL A 25 5.55 -4.35 -17.54
CA VAL A 25 5.39 -4.77 -16.13
C VAL A 25 5.21 -3.56 -15.20
N ARG A 26 5.77 -2.40 -15.58
CA ARG A 26 5.59 -1.13 -14.86
C ARG A 26 4.12 -0.70 -14.73
N TYR A 27 3.24 -1.15 -15.63
CA TYR A 27 1.80 -0.87 -15.53
C TYR A 27 1.18 -1.40 -14.24
N PHE A 28 1.68 -2.52 -13.71
CA PHE A 28 1.11 -3.12 -12.52
C PHE A 28 1.47 -2.36 -11.24
N THR A 29 2.62 -1.68 -11.21
CA THR A 29 3.02 -0.87 -10.06
C THR A 29 2.62 0.59 -10.18
N SER A 30 2.33 1.09 -11.41
CA SER A 30 1.89 2.48 -11.60
C SER A 30 0.57 2.84 -10.93
N LEU A 31 -0.21 1.83 -10.53
CA LEU A 31 -1.45 2.01 -9.77
C LEU A 31 -1.20 2.21 -8.26
N ILE A 32 0.03 2.01 -7.80
CA ILE A 32 0.42 2.13 -6.39
C ILE A 32 1.28 3.38 -6.23
N ALA A 33 0.79 4.35 -5.48
CA ALA A 33 1.55 5.54 -5.16
C ALA A 33 2.71 5.18 -4.20
N PRO A 34 3.97 5.55 -4.48
CA PRO A 34 5.10 5.25 -3.58
C PRO A 34 4.87 5.73 -2.14
N ALA A 35 4.23 6.90 -1.98
CA ALA A 35 3.92 7.48 -0.68
C ALA A 35 3.05 6.58 0.21
N THR A 36 2.25 5.68 -0.36
CA THR A 36 1.41 4.76 0.45
C THR A 36 2.19 3.57 0.99
N LEU A 37 3.44 3.36 0.56
CA LEU A 37 4.29 2.26 1.02
C LEU A 37 5.08 2.64 2.28
N GLY A 38 5.25 3.95 2.56
CA GLY A 38 6.19 4.43 3.58
C GLY A 38 7.64 4.33 3.11
N ALA A 39 8.58 4.88 3.87
CA ALA A 39 9.97 5.10 3.43
C ALA A 39 10.73 3.79 3.15
N GLN A 40 10.41 2.71 3.87
CA GLN A 40 11.04 1.40 3.70
C GLN A 40 10.08 0.36 3.11
N GLY A 41 8.91 0.77 2.64
CA GLY A 41 7.96 -0.12 2.00
C GLY A 41 8.34 -0.48 0.57
N MET A 42 7.77 -1.59 0.08
CA MET A 42 7.94 -2.04 -1.28
C MET A 42 6.74 -2.84 -1.78
N VAL A 43 6.56 -2.81 -3.09
CA VAL A 43 5.67 -3.69 -3.83
C VAL A 43 6.46 -4.35 -4.95
N ALA A 44 6.26 -5.65 -5.13
CA ALA A 44 6.91 -6.39 -6.19
C ALA A 44 5.94 -7.37 -6.86
N MET A 45 6.28 -7.74 -8.08
CA MET A 45 5.60 -8.79 -8.82
C MET A 45 6.63 -9.78 -9.32
N VAL A 46 6.43 -11.05 -8.97
CA VAL A 46 7.27 -12.16 -9.42
C VAL A 46 6.45 -13.11 -10.29
N GLY A 47 7.13 -13.82 -11.19
CA GLY A 47 6.52 -14.94 -11.92
C GLY A 47 6.35 -16.17 -11.03
N ALA A 48 5.61 -17.16 -11.53
CA ALA A 48 5.47 -18.47 -10.87
C ALA A 48 6.82 -19.16 -10.55
N GLU A 49 7.86 -18.92 -11.35
CA GLU A 49 9.23 -19.40 -11.10
C GLU A 49 10.08 -18.40 -10.30
N SER A 50 9.47 -17.62 -9.40
CA SER A 50 10.09 -16.58 -8.57
C SER A 50 10.94 -15.52 -9.29
N THR A 51 10.89 -15.46 -10.63
CA THR A 51 11.63 -14.45 -11.38
C THR A 51 11.01 -13.07 -11.16
N LEU A 52 11.79 -12.13 -10.65
CA LEU A 52 11.35 -10.75 -10.47
C LEU A 52 10.95 -10.12 -11.81
N ARG A 53 9.72 -9.62 -11.89
CA ARG A 53 9.20 -8.89 -13.05
C ARG A 53 9.34 -7.39 -12.85
N VAL A 54 8.98 -6.89 -11.67
CA VAL A 54 9.12 -5.49 -11.26
C VAL A 54 9.12 -5.38 -9.75
N GLU A 55 9.87 -4.43 -9.23
CA GLU A 55 9.87 -4.00 -7.83
C GLU A 55 9.80 -2.48 -7.81
N GLN A 56 8.96 -1.91 -6.94
CA GLN A 56 8.87 -0.49 -6.65
C GLN A 56 9.00 -0.28 -5.14
N ARG A 57 9.80 0.70 -4.75
CA ARG A 57 10.03 1.06 -3.34
C ARG A 57 9.33 2.36 -2.98
N GLY A 58 9.22 2.61 -1.68
CA GLY A 58 8.62 3.83 -1.13
C GLY A 58 9.27 5.14 -1.56
N ASP A 59 10.57 5.11 -1.88
CA ASP A 59 11.31 6.24 -2.46
C ASP A 59 10.98 6.51 -3.94
N GLY A 60 10.11 5.69 -4.55
CA GLY A 60 9.72 5.79 -5.95
C GLY A 60 10.68 5.11 -6.92
N SER A 61 11.78 4.51 -6.44
CA SER A 61 12.67 3.73 -7.29
C SER A 61 11.95 2.49 -7.82
N ILE A 62 12.15 2.23 -9.13
CA ILE A 62 11.55 1.08 -9.83
C ILE A 62 12.68 0.30 -10.48
N THR A 63 12.79 -0.98 -10.13
CA THR A 63 13.72 -1.92 -10.77
C THR A 63 12.99 -3.08 -11.43
N ALA A 64 13.64 -3.66 -12.44
CA ALA A 64 13.19 -4.86 -13.13
C ALA A 64 14.35 -5.83 -13.23
N GLY A 65 14.10 -7.12 -12.95
CA GLY A 65 15.16 -8.12 -12.83
C GLY A 65 15.87 -8.10 -11.48
N SER A 66 16.57 -9.19 -11.17
CA SER A 66 17.03 -9.51 -9.80
C SER A 66 18.25 -8.74 -9.30
N ALA A 67 19.08 -8.17 -10.18
CA ALA A 67 20.39 -7.64 -9.80
C ALA A 67 20.34 -6.48 -8.79
N ALA A 68 19.30 -5.66 -8.85
CA ALA A 68 19.09 -4.53 -7.94
C ALA A 68 17.90 -4.74 -7.01
N SER A 69 17.36 -5.97 -6.94
CA SER A 69 16.20 -6.32 -6.10
C SER A 69 16.55 -6.31 -4.62
N ILE A 70 15.65 -5.84 -3.76
CA ILE A 70 15.79 -6.03 -2.31
C ILE A 70 15.11 -7.31 -1.82
N LEU A 71 14.29 -7.95 -2.65
CA LEU A 71 13.61 -9.20 -2.29
C LEU A 71 14.61 -10.27 -1.78
N PRO A 72 14.17 -11.12 -0.83
CA PRO A 72 14.96 -12.26 -0.40
C PRO A 72 15.29 -13.19 -1.57
N ALA A 73 16.52 -13.69 -1.57
CA ALA A 73 16.95 -14.67 -2.57
C ALA A 73 16.14 -15.98 -2.49
N SER A 74 15.63 -16.33 -1.30
CA SER A 74 14.84 -17.54 -1.09
C SER A 74 13.34 -17.28 -1.28
N ALA A 75 12.83 -17.68 -2.44
CA ALA A 75 11.40 -17.61 -2.76
C ALA A 75 10.53 -18.69 -2.10
N ALA A 76 11.15 -19.61 -1.35
CA ALA A 76 10.48 -20.77 -0.75
C ALA A 76 9.24 -20.40 0.09
N ARG A 77 9.23 -19.21 0.71
CA ARG A 77 8.13 -18.75 1.58
C ARG A 77 6.84 -18.43 0.84
N TRP A 78 6.91 -17.83 -0.35
CA TRP A 78 5.70 -17.48 -1.14
C TRP A 78 5.43 -18.45 -2.30
N LEU A 79 6.36 -19.38 -2.57
CA LEU A 79 6.15 -20.48 -3.52
C LEU A 79 5.65 -21.77 -2.85
N GLY A 80 5.96 -22.00 -1.58
CA GLY A 80 5.69 -23.27 -0.88
C GLY A 80 4.41 -23.33 -0.03
N GLY A 81 3.60 -22.26 0.00
CA GLY A 81 2.42 -22.14 0.86
C GLY A 81 1.08 -22.14 0.12
N SER A 82 -0.01 -21.86 0.85
CA SER A 82 -1.27 -21.42 0.23
C SER A 82 -0.97 -20.25 -0.71
N GLY A 83 -1.63 -20.18 -1.87
CA GLY A 83 -1.36 -19.16 -2.90
C GLY A 83 -1.37 -17.70 -2.41
N ASN A 84 -1.79 -17.43 -1.18
CA ASN A 84 -1.67 -16.15 -0.49
C ASN A 84 -1.23 -16.37 0.96
N GLY A 85 -0.69 -15.31 1.58
CA GLY A 85 -0.28 -15.35 2.98
C GLY A 85 0.44 -14.08 3.44
N VAL A 86 0.85 -14.08 4.71
CA VAL A 86 1.62 -13.01 5.33
C VAL A 86 2.65 -13.62 6.29
N ALA A 87 3.85 -13.06 6.32
CA ALA A 87 4.90 -13.46 7.25
C ALA A 87 5.78 -12.27 7.62
N LEU A 88 6.23 -12.23 8.88
CA LEU A 88 7.33 -11.36 9.27
C LEU A 88 8.65 -11.94 8.74
N ILE A 89 9.38 -11.13 7.99
CA ILE A 89 10.69 -11.46 7.44
C ILE A 89 11.72 -10.55 8.12
N ASN A 90 12.57 -11.14 8.96
CA ASN A 90 13.55 -10.42 9.77
C ASN A 90 14.66 -9.83 8.90
N GLY A 91 15.13 -8.62 9.23
CA GLY A 91 15.95 -7.78 8.36
C GLY A 91 17.37 -8.30 8.07
N CYS A 92 18.04 -8.94 9.04
CA CYS A 92 19.42 -9.38 8.84
C CYS A 92 19.50 -10.58 7.87
N GLY A 93 20.00 -10.33 6.66
CA GLY A 93 20.27 -11.35 5.64
C GLY A 93 19.05 -11.81 4.84
N ALA A 94 17.85 -11.31 5.14
CA ALA A 94 16.65 -11.67 4.38
C ALA A 94 16.37 -10.69 3.24
N PHE A 95 16.34 -9.37 3.49
CA PHE A 95 16.26 -8.36 2.43
C PHE A 95 17.65 -7.75 2.19
N ALA A 96 17.94 -7.37 0.95
CA ALA A 96 19.27 -6.85 0.59
C ALA A 96 19.60 -5.51 1.28
N ASP A 97 18.59 -4.77 1.73
CA ASP A 97 18.74 -3.50 2.46
C ASP A 97 18.73 -3.66 3.98
N GLY A 98 18.64 -4.89 4.49
CA GLY A 98 18.70 -5.18 5.92
C GLY A 98 17.44 -4.83 6.72
N ALA A 99 16.39 -4.28 6.10
CA ALA A 99 15.19 -3.86 6.83
C ALA A 99 14.19 -5.02 7.03
N ALA A 100 13.71 -5.20 8.26
CA ALA A 100 12.68 -6.19 8.57
C ALA A 100 11.32 -5.73 8.03
N ARG A 101 10.55 -6.65 7.43
CA ARG A 101 9.24 -6.33 6.84
C ARG A 101 8.20 -7.40 7.12
N MET A 102 6.96 -6.98 7.35
CA MET A 102 5.81 -7.84 7.15
C MET A 102 5.59 -7.98 5.65
N LEU A 103 5.84 -9.17 5.13
CA LEU A 103 5.70 -9.52 3.72
C LEU A 103 4.38 -10.25 3.50
N GLY A 104 3.47 -9.62 2.77
CA GLY A 104 2.26 -10.24 2.25
C GLY A 104 2.46 -10.71 0.80
N TRP A 105 1.83 -11.82 0.43
CA TRP A 105 1.80 -12.31 -0.95
C TRP A 105 0.41 -12.75 -1.39
N GLN A 106 0.14 -12.60 -2.68
CA GLN A 106 -1.07 -13.08 -3.32
C GLN A 106 -0.79 -13.56 -4.75
N GLN A 107 -1.02 -14.84 -4.99
CA GLN A 107 -0.96 -15.48 -6.29
C GLN A 107 -2.25 -15.19 -7.06
N SER A 108 -2.09 -14.78 -8.32
CA SER A 108 -3.22 -14.62 -9.22
C SER A 108 -3.74 -15.99 -9.64
N LYS A 109 -5.07 -16.15 -9.63
CA LYS A 109 -5.74 -17.34 -10.21
C LYS A 109 -5.77 -17.30 -11.73
N ALA A 110 -5.75 -16.09 -12.31
CA ALA A 110 -5.87 -15.88 -13.74
C ALA A 110 -4.52 -15.87 -14.47
N TYR A 111 -3.43 -15.57 -13.75
CA TYR A 111 -2.12 -15.34 -14.34
C TYR A 111 -1.01 -15.98 -13.50
N PRO A 112 0.09 -16.45 -14.11
CA PRO A 112 1.23 -17.04 -13.40
C PRO A 112 2.10 -15.96 -12.72
N LEU A 113 1.47 -15.12 -11.90
CA LEU A 113 2.05 -13.97 -11.22
C LEU A 113 1.70 -14.00 -9.74
N ILE A 114 2.64 -13.55 -8.93
CA ILE A 114 2.47 -13.37 -7.48
C ILE A 114 2.78 -11.91 -7.17
N ALA A 115 1.83 -11.23 -6.54
CA ALA A 115 2.02 -9.90 -5.99
C ALA A 115 2.59 -10.01 -4.58
N LEU A 116 3.58 -9.17 -4.27
CA LEU A 116 4.28 -9.10 -2.99
C LEU A 116 4.19 -7.67 -2.47
N VAL A 117 3.88 -7.50 -1.19
CA VAL A 117 3.91 -6.20 -0.51
C VAL A 117 4.69 -6.36 0.79
N GLY A 118 5.73 -5.55 0.97
CA GLY A 118 6.53 -5.53 2.18
C GLY A 118 6.42 -4.18 2.86
N LEU A 119 5.98 -4.14 4.11
CA LEU A 119 5.96 -2.93 4.93
C LEU A 119 6.88 -3.10 6.13
N SER A 120 7.71 -2.10 6.42
CA SER A 120 8.46 -2.08 7.68
C SER A 120 7.52 -1.87 8.86
N HIS A 121 7.98 -2.17 10.07
CA HIS A 121 7.19 -1.90 11.28
C HIS A 121 6.81 -0.42 11.36
N ASN A 122 7.77 0.48 11.11
CA ASN A 122 7.57 1.92 11.16
C ASN A 122 6.57 2.40 10.10
N ASP A 123 6.65 1.86 8.88
CA ASP A 123 5.73 2.23 7.80
C ASP A 123 4.30 1.73 8.08
N ALA A 124 4.17 0.52 8.66
CA ALA A 124 2.88 -0.05 9.02
C ALA A 124 2.17 0.75 10.12
N VAL A 125 2.92 1.25 11.12
CA VAL A 125 2.35 2.08 12.20
C VAL A 125 2.16 3.54 11.80
N ALA A 126 3.00 4.10 10.93
CA ALA A 126 2.87 5.47 10.46
C ALA A 126 1.54 5.69 9.73
N GLY A 127 1.15 4.76 8.84
CA GLY A 127 -0.15 4.83 8.17
C GLY A 127 -1.34 4.75 9.13
N ALA A 128 -1.20 4.03 10.24
CA ALA A 128 -2.23 3.99 11.29
C ALA A 128 -2.29 5.30 12.09
N LEU A 129 -1.13 5.85 12.47
CA LEU A 129 -1.00 7.08 13.23
C LEU A 129 -1.48 8.32 12.44
N ASP A 130 -1.26 8.36 11.14
CA ASP A 130 -1.78 9.43 10.27
C ASP A 130 -3.31 9.55 10.37
N ASN A 131 -4.01 8.42 10.46
CA ASN A 131 -5.47 8.41 10.63
C ASN A 131 -5.89 8.91 12.02
N VAL A 132 -5.10 8.60 13.05
CA VAL A 132 -5.33 9.09 14.42
C VAL A 132 -5.11 10.60 14.50
N VAL A 133 -4.05 11.12 13.90
CA VAL A 133 -3.75 12.57 13.87
C VAL A 133 -4.77 13.33 13.02
N LYS A 134 -5.18 12.79 11.87
CA LYS A 134 -6.28 13.35 11.05
C LYS A 134 -7.60 13.33 11.82
N GLY A 135 -7.91 12.25 12.53
CA GLY A 135 -9.07 12.18 13.40
C GLY A 135 -9.02 13.20 14.54
N ALA A 136 -7.88 13.33 15.22
CA ALA A 136 -7.69 14.29 16.31
C ALA A 136 -7.81 15.74 15.85
N SER A 137 -7.29 16.08 14.67
CA SER A 137 -7.42 17.42 14.08
C SER A 137 -8.85 17.73 13.63
N GLN A 138 -9.60 16.75 13.11
CA GLN A 138 -11.03 16.93 12.81
C GLN A 138 -11.87 17.11 14.07
N VAL A 139 -11.60 16.36 15.14
CA VAL A 139 -12.26 16.54 16.44
C VAL A 139 -11.93 17.90 17.03
N ALA A 140 -10.68 18.36 16.93
CA ALA A 140 -10.29 19.70 17.36
C ALA A 140 -10.99 20.80 16.54
N ALA A 141 -11.13 20.62 15.22
CA ALA A 141 -11.83 21.56 14.34
C ALA A 141 -13.35 21.59 14.62
N GLN A 142 -13.99 20.43 14.85
CA GLN A 142 -15.40 20.37 15.25
C GLN A 142 -15.64 20.99 16.62
N LYS A 143 -14.70 20.82 17.57
CA LYS A 143 -14.77 21.44 18.89
C LYS A 143 -14.64 22.97 18.80
N ALA A 144 -13.76 23.47 17.94
CA ALA A 144 -13.63 24.90 17.68
C ALA A 144 -14.86 25.49 16.97
N ALA A 145 -15.46 24.77 16.02
CA ALA A 145 -16.68 25.21 15.31
C ALA A 145 -17.94 25.15 16.18
N GLY A 146 -17.97 24.32 17.23
CA GLY A 146 -19.07 24.26 18.20
C GLY A 146 -19.04 25.36 19.27
N GLU A 147 -17.96 26.14 19.34
CA GLU A 147 -17.75 27.19 20.36
C GLU A 147 -18.01 28.61 19.84
N GLU A 148 -18.40 28.77 18.57
CA GLU A 148 -18.84 30.06 18.01
C GLU A 148 -20.37 30.18 18.12
N ARG A 149 -20.87 30.38 19.35
CA ARG A 149 -22.24 30.86 19.55
C ARG A 149 -22.27 32.35 19.23
N GLU A 150 -22.83 32.66 18.08
CA GLU A 150 -23.11 34.02 17.62
C GLU A 150 -24.02 34.76 18.61
N CYS A 151 -23.48 35.80 19.26
CA CYS A 151 -24.26 36.75 20.05
C CYS A 151 -24.93 37.74 19.09
N VAL A 152 -26.17 37.47 18.69
CA VAL A 152 -27.02 38.46 18.02
C VAL A 152 -27.62 39.38 19.09
N PRO A 153 -27.41 40.71 19.03
CA PRO A 153 -28.00 41.61 20.00
C PRO A 153 -29.45 41.88 19.59
N LYS A 154 -30.40 41.36 20.36
CA LYS A 154 -31.68 42.03 20.60
C LYS A 154 -32.37 41.44 21.82
N ASP A 155 -32.45 42.30 22.82
CA ASP A 155 -33.49 42.41 23.83
C ASP A 155 -33.59 41.26 24.85
N GLU A 156 -33.05 41.58 26.03
CA GLU A 156 -33.33 41.01 27.36
C GLU A 156 -33.16 39.49 27.56
N HIS A 157 -32.12 39.17 28.35
CA HIS A 157 -31.84 37.88 29.03
C HIS A 157 -30.89 36.89 28.33
N CYS A 158 -29.63 37.29 28.12
CA CYS A 158 -28.51 36.35 28.00
C CYS A 158 -27.82 36.20 29.37
N ARG A 159 -28.25 35.23 30.18
CA ARG A 159 -27.67 34.97 31.51
C ARG A 159 -26.36 34.18 31.35
N ALA A 160 -25.22 34.86 31.44
CA ALA A 160 -23.90 34.24 31.47
C ALA A 160 -23.70 33.47 32.78
N SER A 161 -23.54 32.15 32.71
CA SER A 161 -23.07 31.36 33.86
C SER A 161 -21.55 31.56 34.03
N LYS A 162 -21.16 32.67 34.67
CA LYS A 162 -19.83 32.80 35.27
C LYS A 162 -19.81 32.06 36.62
N LYS A 163 -19.07 30.95 36.67
CA LYS A 163 -18.30 30.51 37.85
C LYS A 163 -16.94 30.11 37.28
N PHE A 164 -15.78 30.59 37.71
CA PHE A 164 -15.38 31.41 38.85
C PHE A 164 -13.94 31.91 38.54
N CYS A 165 -13.58 33.11 39.03
CA CYS A 165 -12.26 33.76 38.90
C CYS A 165 -11.12 32.87 39.44
N ALA A 166 -9.95 32.79 38.77
CA ALA A 166 -8.69 33.53 39.03
C ALA A 166 -7.91 33.13 40.31
N THR A 167 -6.62 32.80 40.09
CA THR A 167 -5.37 33.06 40.88
C THR A 167 -5.47 34.16 41.95
N ASP A 168 -4.74 34.22 43.06
CA ASP A 168 -3.58 33.55 43.67
C ASP A 168 -3.66 33.82 45.20
N ASP A 169 -3.02 32.99 46.03
CA ASP A 169 -2.34 33.38 47.29
C ASP A 169 -1.13 32.47 47.51
#